data_AF-A0A1I1L9A1-F1
#
_entry.id   AF-A0A1I1L9A1-F1
#
_cell.length_a   1.000
_cell.length_b   1.000
_cell.length_c   1.000
_cell.angle_alpha   90.00
_cell.angle_beta   90.00
_cell.angle_gamma   90.00
#
_symmetry.space_group_name_H-M   'P 1'
#
loop_
_entity.id
_entity.type
_entity.pdbx_description
1 polymer ?
#
loop_
_entity_poly.entity_id
_entity_poly.type
_entity_poly.pdbx_seq_one_letter_code
_entity_poly.pdbx_strand_id
1 'polypeptide(L)'
;MNDPFLGMIARFGFGFLPRGWAVCDGSLLSIAQNTALFSLLGTTYGGNGQTTFALPDLRSRVPLGQGQGPGLSNYVMGELAGTEFVTMTNADF
;
A
#
# COMPACT_ATOMS: atom_id res chain seq x y z
N MET A 1 19.49 3.88 17.78
CA MET A 1 19.15 2.94 16.69
C MET A 1 17.63 2.85 16.60
N ASN A 2 16.98 3.76 15.87
CA ASN A 2 15.58 3.58 15.47
C ASN A 2 15.20 4.51 14.30
N ASP A 3 16.09 4.64 13.31
CA ASP A 3 15.75 5.38 12.10
C ASP A 3 14.92 4.47 11.19
N PRO A 4 13.74 4.91 10.73
CA PRO A 4 12.92 4.12 9.84
C PRO A 4 13.63 3.90 8.51
N PHE A 5 13.50 2.70 7.95
CA PHE A 5 14.01 2.40 6.62
C PHE A 5 13.13 3.07 5.55
N LEU A 6 13.75 3.49 4.44
CA LEU A 6 13.02 3.99 3.29
C LEU A 6 12.09 2.90 2.75
N GLY A 7 10.82 3.24 2.50
CA GLY A 7 9.79 2.29 2.07
C GLY A 7 9.10 1.55 3.21
N MET A 8 9.46 1.81 4.47
CA MET A 8 8.72 1.28 5.62
C MET A 8 7.30 1.82 5.64
N ILE A 9 6.32 0.93 5.87
CA ILE A 9 4.93 1.28 6.10
C ILE A 9 4.66 1.25 7.60
N ALA A 10 4.14 2.35 8.14
CA ALA A 10 3.76 2.46 9.55
C ALA A 10 2.34 2.99 9.68
N ARG A 11 1.61 2.50 10.69
CA ARG A 11 0.29 3.02 11.06
C ARG A 11 0.44 4.00 12.20
N PHE A 12 -0.12 5.19 12.03
CA PHE A 12 -0.09 6.24 13.04
C PHE A 12 -1.48 6.37 13.68
N GLY A 13 -1.51 6.55 15.01
CA GLY A 13 -2.75 6.77 15.76
C GLY A 13 -3.21 8.23 15.82
N PHE A 14 -2.47 9.14 15.16
CA PHE A 14 -2.73 10.57 15.13
C PHE A 14 -2.96 11.06 13.70
N GLY A 15 -3.68 12.18 13.54
CA GLY A 15 -4.14 12.69 12.25
C GLY A 15 -3.17 13.59 11.49
N PHE A 16 -1.89 13.67 11.89
CA PHE A 16 -0.88 14.47 11.19
C PHE A 16 0.19 13.57 10.55
N LEU A 17 0.73 14.01 9.42
CA LEU A 17 1.81 13.31 8.73
C LEU A 17 3.17 13.76 9.29
N PRO A 18 3.97 12.87 9.91
CA PRO A 18 5.31 13.22 10.35
C PRO A 18 6.21 13.57 9.16
N ARG A 19 7.22 14.41 9.39
CA ARG A 19 8.20 14.75 8.33
C ARG A 19 8.93 13.51 7.83
N GLY A 20 9.11 13.41 6.52
CA GLY A 20 9.77 12.26 5.87
C GLY A 20 8.85 11.08 5.61
N TRP A 21 7.57 11.16 5.97
CA TRP A 21 6.56 10.16 5.66
C TRP A 21 5.61 10.68 4.57
N ALA A 22 5.00 9.76 3.85
CA ALA A 22 3.91 10.03 2.92
C ALA A 22 2.69 9.19 3.30
N VAL A 23 1.49 9.70 3.04
CA VAL A 23 0.25 8.97 3.29
C VAL A 23 0.10 7.86 2.25
N CYS A 24 -0.30 6.66 2.69
CA CYS A 24 -0.64 5.56 1.80
C CYS A 24 -2.10 5.71 1.32
N ASP A 25 -2.34 6.68 0.43
CA ASP A 25 -3.67 7.01 -0.12
C ASP A 25 -3.78 6.84 -1.65
N GLY A 26 -2.78 6.21 -2.28
CA GLY A 26 -2.72 6.08 -3.74
C GLY A 26 -2.23 7.32 -4.47
N SER A 27 -1.73 8.34 -3.76
CA SER A 27 -1.23 9.56 -4.40
C SER A 27 -0.06 9.31 -5.36
N LEU A 28 -0.03 10.10 -6.44
CA LEU A 28 1.05 10.10 -7.42
C LEU A 28 2.18 11.03 -6.99
N LEU A 29 3.39 10.51 -6.93
CA LEU A 29 4.60 11.24 -6.60
C LEU A 29 5.54 11.33 -7.80
N SER A 30 6.30 12.43 -7.86
CA SER A 30 7.34 12.62 -8.87
C SER A 30 8.52 11.68 -8.61
N ILE A 31 8.90 10.91 -9.64
CA ILE A 31 10.08 10.03 -9.59
C ILE A 31 11.34 10.85 -9.38
N ALA A 32 11.47 12.01 -10.04
CA ALA A 32 12.66 12.85 -9.97
C ALA A 32 12.97 13.34 -8.54
N GLN A 33 11.95 13.51 -7.71
CA GLN A 33 12.10 13.94 -6.32
C GLN A 33 12.22 12.77 -5.33
N ASN A 34 11.84 11.55 -5.74
CA ASN A 34 11.76 10.38 -4.86
C ASN A 34 12.38 9.14 -5.51
N THR A 35 13.53 9.30 -6.16
CA THR A 35 14.19 8.24 -6.95
C THR A 35 14.49 6.99 -6.14
N ALA A 36 14.94 7.15 -4.90
CA ALA A 36 15.23 6.04 -4.01
C ALA A 36 13.95 5.27 -3.63
N LEU A 37 12.84 5.96 -3.36
CA LEU A 37 11.55 5.32 -3.05
C LEU A 37 10.98 4.60 -4.28
N PHE A 38 11.10 5.21 -5.47
CA PHE A 38 10.70 4.59 -6.73
C PHE A 38 11.48 3.31 -7.02
N SER A 39 12.78 3.26 -6.69
CA SER A 39 13.58 2.04 -6.88
C SER A 39 13.07 0.83 -6.07
N LEU A 40 12.35 1.08 -4.98
CA LEU A 40 11.75 0.05 -4.12
C LEU A 40 10.33 -0.34 -4.55
N LEU A 41 9.49 0.65 -4.87
CA LEU A 41 8.06 0.42 -5.16
C LEU A 41 7.78 0.19 -6.65
N GLY A 42 8.62 0.72 -7.54
CA GLY A 42 8.40 0.74 -8.98
C GLY A 42 7.06 1.37 -9.35
N THR A 43 6.35 0.74 -10.29
CA THR A 43 5.00 1.13 -10.72
C THR A 43 3.91 0.19 -10.19
N THR A 44 4.22 -0.63 -9.18
CA THR A 44 3.32 -1.67 -8.66
C THR A 44 1.95 -1.13 -8.25
N TYR A 45 1.91 0.09 -7.71
CA TYR A 45 0.68 0.74 -7.26
C TYR A 45 0.10 1.73 -8.28
N GLY A 46 0.74 1.88 -9.44
CA GLY A 46 0.34 2.81 -10.50
C GLY A 46 1.39 3.88 -10.84
N GLY A 47 0.95 4.88 -11.61
CA GLY A 47 1.80 5.89 -12.24
C GLY A 47 2.31 5.45 -13.61
N ASN A 48 3.06 6.33 -14.27
CA ASN A 48 3.54 6.10 -15.64
C ASN A 48 4.96 5.52 -15.70
N GLY A 49 5.66 5.38 -14.57
CA GLY A 49 7.00 4.82 -14.50
C GLY A 49 8.10 5.66 -15.16
N GLN A 50 7.76 6.84 -15.68
CA GLN A 50 8.70 7.75 -16.34
C GLN A 50 8.86 9.05 -15.56
N THR A 51 7.74 9.67 -15.18
CA THR A 51 7.73 10.90 -14.40
C THR A 51 7.07 10.72 -13.04
N THR A 52 6.16 9.76 -12.91
CA THR A 52 5.37 9.54 -11.70
C THR A 52 5.24 8.07 -11.34
N PHE A 53 5.10 7.81 -10.05
CA PHE A 53 4.74 6.52 -9.47
C PHE A 53 3.70 6.75 -8.38
N ALA A 54 2.88 5.74 -8.10
CA ALA A 54 1.87 5.82 -7.05
C ALA A 54 2.36 5.16 -5.75
N LEU A 55 1.88 5.67 -4.63
CA LEU A 55 1.98 5.01 -3.34
C LEU A 55 0.90 3.93 -3.17
N PRO A 56 1.06 2.98 -2.23
CA PRO A 56 -0.03 2.08 -1.86
C PRO A 56 -1.25 2.85 -1.38
N ASP A 57 -2.45 2.36 -1.70
CA ASP A 57 -3.69 2.86 -1.10
C ASP A 57 -4.14 1.90 0.01
N LEU A 58 -3.95 2.33 1.25
CA LEU A 58 -4.33 1.57 2.45
C LEU A 58 -5.58 2.14 3.13
N ARG A 59 -6.31 3.07 2.48
CA ARG A 59 -7.57 3.57 3.02
C ARG A 59 -8.58 2.42 3.04
N SER A 60 -9.14 2.17 4.22
CA SER A 60 -10.04 1.04 4.49
C SER A 60 -9.48 -0.35 4.17
N ARG A 61 -8.14 -0.48 4.11
CA ARG A 61 -7.47 -1.75 3.80
C ARG A 61 -6.42 -2.04 4.85
N VAL A 62 -6.12 -3.32 5.00
CA VAL A 62 -5.01 -3.80 5.84
C VAL A 62 -3.94 -4.40 4.94
N PRO A 63 -2.65 -4.13 5.19
CA PRO A 63 -1.58 -4.78 4.45
C PRO A 63 -1.53 -6.27 4.81
N LEU A 64 -1.38 -7.12 3.80
CA LEU A 64 -1.22 -8.56 3.93
C LEU A 64 0.17 -8.98 3.44
N GLY A 65 0.68 -10.10 3.98
CA GLY A 65 1.92 -10.69 3.51
C GLY A 65 1.74 -11.25 2.09
N GLN A 66 2.74 -11.01 1.23
CA GLN A 66 2.76 -11.58 -0.12
C GLN A 66 2.98 -13.10 -0.07
N GLY A 67 2.38 -13.80 -1.04
CA GLY A 67 2.59 -15.21 -1.32
C GLY A 67 1.40 -16.08 -0.90
N GLN A 68 1.63 -17.38 -0.90
CA GLN A 68 0.64 -18.39 -0.55
C GLN A 68 1.06 -19.14 0.71
N GLY A 69 0.34 -18.93 1.81
CA GLY A 69 0.45 -19.79 2.98
C GLY A 69 -0.21 -21.15 2.74
N PRO A 70 0.17 -22.22 3.47
CA PRO A 70 -0.48 -23.52 3.35
C PRO A 70 -2.00 -23.42 3.57
N GLY A 71 -2.80 -23.81 2.57
CA GLY A 71 -4.27 -23.75 2.62
C GLY A 71 -4.87 -22.34 2.50
N LEU A 72 -4.07 -21.31 2.21
CA LEU A 72 -4.53 -19.95 1.99
C LEU A 72 -4.51 -19.57 0.50
N SER A 73 -5.23 -18.50 0.16
CA SER A 73 -5.13 -17.84 -1.14
C SER A 73 -3.74 -17.27 -1.36
N ASN A 74 -3.30 -17.25 -2.62
CA ASN A 74 -2.07 -16.59 -3.02
C ASN A 74 -2.32 -15.09 -3.22
N TYR A 75 -1.55 -14.23 -2.57
CA TYR A 75 -1.62 -12.77 -2.75
C TYR A 75 -0.35 -12.24 -3.42
N VAL A 76 -0.50 -11.44 -4.47
CA VAL A 76 0.62 -10.76 -5.12
C VAL A 76 0.75 -9.30 -4.64
N MET A 77 1.97 -8.77 -4.67
CA MET A 77 2.20 -7.38 -4.28
C MET A 77 1.42 -6.42 -5.20
N GLY A 78 0.71 -5.46 -4.61
CA GLY A 78 -0.14 -4.51 -5.34
C GLY A 78 -1.56 -5.00 -5.62
N GLU A 79 -1.90 -6.25 -5.27
CA GLU A 79 -3.25 -6.78 -5.42
C GLU A 79 -4.24 -6.09 -4.47
N LEU A 80 -5.34 -5.58 -5.02
CA LEU A 80 -6.45 -5.04 -4.24
C LEU A 80 -7.47 -6.14 -3.96
N ALA A 81 -7.44 -6.70 -2.75
CA ALA A 81 -8.36 -7.73 -2.29
C ALA A 81 -9.25 -7.25 -1.13
N GLY A 82 -10.29 -8.02 -0.82
CA GLY A 82 -11.25 -7.74 0.24
C GLY A 82 -12.39 -6.80 -0.16
N THR A 83 -13.45 -6.80 0.63
CA THR A 83 -14.63 -5.96 0.48
C THR A 83 -14.88 -5.17 1.77
N GLU A 84 -15.16 -3.88 1.66
CA GLU A 84 -15.49 -3.04 2.83
C GLU A 84 -16.89 -3.33 3.38
N PHE A 85 -17.80 -3.76 2.51
CA PHE A 85 -19.18 -4.07 2.85
C PHE A 85 -19.53 -5.47 2.35
N VAL A 86 -20.11 -6.28 3.22
CA VAL A 86 -20.70 -7.58 2.88
C VAL A 86 -22.16 -7.52 3.27
N THR A 87 -23.05 -7.49 2.27
CA THR A 87 -24.49 -7.55 2.51
C THR A 87 -24.88 -9.00 2.74
N MET A 88 -25.45 -9.31 3.91
CA MET A 88 -25.98 -10.64 4.18
C MET A 88 -27.23 -10.91 3.34
N THR A 89 -27.26 -12.07 2.70
CA THR A 89 -28.42 -12.56 1.95
C THR A 89 -29.08 -13.73 2.68
N ASN A 90 -30.33 -14.04 2.33
CA ASN A 90 -31.04 -15.20 2.90
C ASN A 90 -30.36 -16.56 2.57
N ALA A 91 -29.36 -16.58 1.70
CA ALA A 91 -28.57 -17.76 1.35
C ALA A 91 -27.35 -17.98 2.26
N ASP A 92 -27.04 -17.04 3.16
CA ASP A 92 -25.95 -17.15 4.14
C ASP A 92 -26.39 -17.79 5.48
N PHE A 93 -27.64 -18.29 5.54
CA PHE A 93 -28.22 -19.06 6.64
C PHE A 93 -28.26 -20.56 6.33
#